data_AF-A0A4Q2LLB0-F1
#
_entry.id   AF-A0A4Q2LLB0-F1
#
_cell.length_a   1.000
_cell.length_b   1.000
_cell.length_c   1.000
_cell.angle_alpha   90.00
_cell.angle_beta   90.00
_cell.angle_gamma   90.00
#
_symmetry.space_group_name_H-M   'P 1'
#
loop_
_entity.id
_entity.type
_entity.pdbx_description
1 polymer ?
#
loop_
_entity_poly.entity_id
_entity_poly.type
_entity_poly.pdbx_seq_one_letter_code
_entity_poly.pdbx_strand_id
1 'polypeptide(L)'
;MTAIDTDEIVNICASFTGSGYFVGEQIPIKKLNNALAYFPVSLGEHPVIAFADGTLFGSGKKGFAIGFKGIYWVNSWRTSTNYNYLYWNDFAGVILRRLPYSIELGAGNYFELSSCSFGVEGRLFELLEQLQEYVCEALDIPKPASPAVMAPPPPPPPPPVSTAEWMVAIDGQQQGPYSIPSLEKMIAANQIQPYAAHVWRQGMPEWVPLRQQPELMFLAVIPPGSPATFVTQSSAASFFSDQARVTVSFDLSEEREERSSEREPVDVNRASQEQLLNLPSIGIVGAKRIIQERSSSGGFATVEEIGTLLGLKPHQVERLRPLTVFSPLNDRNPVGRIVDF
;
A
#
# COMPACT_ATOMS: atom_id res chain seq x y z
N MET A 1 -37.95 8.98 -3.12
CA MET A 1 -36.66 8.28 -3.26
C MET A 1 -35.74 9.22 -4.00
N THR A 2 -35.11 10.14 -3.28
CA THR A 2 -34.13 11.06 -3.85
C THR A 2 -32.87 10.24 -4.14
N ALA A 3 -32.60 10.02 -5.42
CA ALA A 3 -31.36 9.39 -5.86
C ALA A 3 -30.26 10.45 -5.83
N ILE A 4 -29.04 10.03 -5.54
CA ILE A 4 -27.86 10.91 -5.61
C ILE A 4 -27.67 11.33 -7.06
N ASP A 5 -27.77 12.63 -7.32
CA ASP A 5 -27.42 13.20 -8.61
C ASP A 5 -25.89 13.14 -8.77
N THR A 6 -25.46 12.51 -9.85
CA THR A 6 -24.03 12.34 -10.13
C THR A 6 -23.43 13.62 -10.69
N ASP A 7 -24.21 14.42 -11.42
CA ASP A 7 -23.70 15.67 -11.99
C ASP A 7 -23.28 16.62 -10.87
N GLU A 8 -23.99 16.61 -9.75
CA GLU A 8 -23.62 17.41 -8.58
C GLU A 8 -22.35 16.89 -7.88
N ILE A 9 -22.17 15.57 -7.79
CA ILE A 9 -20.90 15.00 -7.31
C ILE A 9 -19.73 15.43 -8.21
N VAL A 10 -19.94 15.43 -9.53
CA VAL A 10 -18.93 15.89 -10.50
C VAL A 10 -18.63 17.37 -10.30
N ASN A 11 -19.65 18.22 -10.12
CA ASN A 11 -19.49 19.66 -9.88
C ASN A 11 -18.68 19.94 -8.60
N ILE A 12 -19.03 19.26 -7.50
CA ILE A 12 -18.29 19.37 -6.23
C ILE A 12 -16.83 18.95 -6.47
N CYS A 13 -16.60 17.78 -7.09
CA CYS A 13 -15.24 17.30 -7.36
C CYS A 13 -14.44 18.27 -8.24
N ALA A 14 -15.06 18.85 -9.27
CA ALA A 14 -14.44 19.77 -10.21
C ALA A 14 -14.13 21.15 -9.62
N SER A 15 -14.82 21.54 -8.54
CA SER A 15 -14.53 22.79 -7.80
C SER A 15 -13.17 22.76 -7.08
N PHE A 16 -12.61 21.56 -6.87
CA PHE A 16 -11.29 21.36 -6.27
C PHE A 16 -10.21 21.14 -7.32
N THR A 17 -9.03 21.72 -7.06
CA THR A 17 -7.83 21.47 -7.87
C THR A 17 -6.60 21.33 -6.97
N GLY A 18 -5.61 20.59 -7.42
CA GLY A 18 -4.36 20.43 -6.68
C GLY A 18 -3.44 19.37 -7.27
N SER A 19 -2.18 19.37 -6.82
CA SER A 19 -1.19 18.41 -7.30
C SER A 19 -1.61 16.98 -6.97
N GLY A 20 -1.62 16.10 -7.98
CA GLY A 20 -1.96 14.69 -7.83
C GLY A 20 -3.46 14.40 -7.74
N TYR A 21 -4.33 15.39 -7.94
CA TYR A 21 -5.78 15.23 -8.02
C TYR A 21 -6.29 15.45 -9.44
N PHE A 22 -7.24 14.61 -9.88
CA PHE A 22 -7.75 14.58 -11.24
C PHE A 22 -9.26 14.31 -11.22
N VAL A 23 -10.01 14.90 -12.15
CA VAL A 23 -11.47 14.76 -12.25
C VAL A 23 -11.87 14.43 -13.69
N GLY A 24 -12.81 13.49 -13.85
CA GLY A 24 -13.37 13.08 -15.13
C GLY A 24 -12.32 12.69 -16.16
N GLU A 25 -12.39 13.28 -17.35
CA GLU A 25 -11.47 13.02 -18.46
C GLU A 25 -10.03 13.45 -18.18
N GLN A 26 -9.78 14.25 -17.13
CA GLN A 26 -8.43 14.65 -16.75
C GLN A 26 -7.68 13.54 -16.02
N ILE A 27 -8.34 12.45 -15.63
CA ILE A 27 -7.70 11.30 -15.00
C ILE A 27 -6.82 10.59 -16.04
N PRO A 28 -5.48 10.55 -15.87
CA PRO A 28 -4.61 9.88 -16.82
C PRO A 28 -4.99 8.40 -16.98
N ILE A 29 -5.10 7.92 -18.21
CA ILE A 29 -5.55 6.53 -18.53
C ILE A 29 -4.78 5.48 -17.72
N LYS A 30 -3.46 5.65 -17.56
CA LYS A 30 -2.63 4.73 -16.75
C LYS A 30 -3.05 4.68 -15.27
N LYS A 31 -3.41 5.84 -14.69
CA LYS A 31 -3.88 5.92 -13.29
C LYS A 31 -5.29 5.36 -13.17
N LEU A 32 -6.17 5.66 -14.12
CA LEU A 32 -7.50 5.05 -14.18
C LEU A 32 -7.43 3.52 -14.24
N ASN A 33 -6.57 2.96 -15.10
CA ASN A 33 -6.36 1.51 -15.19
C ASN A 33 -5.80 0.92 -13.88
N ASN A 34 -4.89 1.63 -13.20
CA ASN A 34 -4.40 1.19 -11.90
C ASN A 34 -5.48 1.30 -10.82
N ALA A 35 -6.28 2.36 -10.81
CA ALA A 35 -7.41 2.48 -9.91
C ALA A 35 -8.37 1.30 -10.09
N LEU A 36 -8.73 0.97 -11.33
CA LEU A 36 -9.59 -0.18 -11.65
C LEU A 36 -8.97 -1.54 -11.30
N ALA A 37 -7.65 -1.65 -11.30
CA ALA A 37 -6.95 -2.89 -10.96
C ALA A 37 -6.78 -3.11 -9.45
N TYR A 38 -6.64 -2.03 -8.68
CA TYR A 38 -6.25 -2.10 -7.26
C TYR A 38 -7.35 -1.66 -6.29
N PHE A 39 -8.30 -0.83 -6.71
CA PHE A 39 -9.34 -0.29 -5.85
C PHE A 39 -10.60 -1.14 -5.95
N PRO A 40 -11.39 -1.26 -4.87
CA PRO A 40 -12.64 -2.02 -4.85
C PRO A 40 -13.80 -1.28 -5.55
N VAL A 41 -13.54 -0.60 -6.66
CA VAL A 41 -14.54 0.16 -7.43
C VAL A 41 -15.36 -0.80 -8.31
N SER A 42 -16.68 -0.61 -8.38
CA SER A 42 -17.54 -1.38 -9.30
C SER A 42 -17.23 -1.02 -10.76
N LEU A 43 -17.00 -2.04 -11.60
CA LEU A 43 -16.74 -1.87 -13.04
C LEU A 43 -17.98 -1.35 -13.77
N GLY A 44 -17.85 -0.26 -14.54
CA GLY A 44 -18.91 0.40 -15.33
C GLY A 44 -18.31 1.41 -16.33
N GLU A 45 -19.13 2.05 -17.17
CA GLU A 45 -18.68 3.00 -18.22
C GLU A 45 -17.89 4.19 -17.67
N HIS A 46 -18.29 4.69 -16.51
CA HIS A 46 -17.55 5.67 -15.73
C HIS A 46 -17.45 5.13 -14.30
N PRO A 47 -16.33 4.50 -13.91
CA PRO A 47 -16.20 3.92 -12.57
C PRO A 47 -15.69 4.94 -11.55
N VAL A 48 -14.94 5.93 -12.01
CA VAL A 48 -14.24 6.92 -11.18
C VAL A 48 -14.54 8.33 -11.69
N ILE A 49 -15.13 9.14 -10.83
CA ILE A 49 -15.42 10.57 -11.05
C ILE A 49 -14.18 11.41 -10.77
N ALA A 50 -13.49 11.13 -9.66
CA ALA A 50 -12.28 11.85 -9.27
C ALA A 50 -11.27 10.92 -8.61
N PHE A 51 -10.00 11.26 -8.73
CA PHE A 51 -8.88 10.46 -8.23
C PHE A 51 -7.79 11.34 -7.62
N ALA A 52 -7.43 11.05 -6.37
CA ALA A 52 -6.26 11.58 -5.70
C ALA A 52 -5.18 10.49 -5.62
N ASP A 53 -4.03 10.72 -6.25
CA ASP A 53 -2.91 9.78 -6.23
C ASP A 53 -2.21 9.81 -4.86
N GLY A 54 -2.15 8.64 -4.21
CA GLY A 54 -1.48 8.43 -2.93
C GLY A 54 -0.12 7.75 -3.07
N THR A 55 0.59 7.92 -4.19
CA THR A 55 1.90 7.32 -4.44
C THR A 55 3.00 8.35 -4.63
N LEU A 56 4.14 8.13 -3.96
CA LEU A 56 5.32 9.02 -4.01
C LEU A 56 5.83 9.31 -5.44
N PHE A 57 5.69 8.34 -6.35
CA PHE A 57 6.14 8.45 -7.75
C PHE A 57 4.98 8.56 -8.75
N GLY A 58 3.76 8.84 -8.28
CA GLY A 58 2.62 9.11 -9.15
C GLY A 58 2.14 7.92 -10.01
N SER A 59 2.33 6.69 -9.53
CA SER A 59 1.89 5.48 -10.22
C SER A 59 0.37 5.26 -10.21
N GLY A 60 -0.36 5.83 -9.25
CA GLY A 60 -1.81 5.64 -9.10
C GLY A 60 -2.25 4.26 -8.59
N LYS A 61 -1.34 3.45 -8.04
CA LYS A 61 -1.68 2.13 -7.46
C LYS A 61 -2.27 2.21 -6.04
N LYS A 62 -2.16 3.38 -5.41
CA LYS A 62 -2.67 3.72 -4.09
C LYS A 62 -3.23 5.12 -4.15
N GLY A 63 -4.07 5.47 -3.19
CA GLY A 63 -4.71 6.78 -3.15
C GLY A 63 -6.20 6.66 -2.85
N PHE A 64 -6.93 7.66 -3.32
CA PHE A 64 -8.34 7.85 -3.04
C PHE A 64 -9.10 8.05 -4.33
N ALA A 65 -10.22 7.35 -4.49
CA ALA A 65 -11.08 7.42 -5.66
C ALA A 65 -12.51 7.74 -5.23
N ILE A 66 -13.14 8.67 -5.93
CA ILE A 66 -14.56 8.99 -5.81
C ILE A 66 -15.24 8.38 -7.03
N GLY A 67 -16.23 7.52 -6.81
CA GLY A 67 -16.98 6.86 -7.87
C GLY A 67 -18.48 7.11 -7.73
N PHE A 68 -19.26 6.57 -8.67
CA PHE A 68 -20.70 6.84 -8.77
C PHE A 68 -21.51 6.32 -7.58
N LYS A 69 -21.03 5.24 -6.95
CA LYS A 69 -21.72 4.61 -5.81
C LYS A 69 -21.16 5.01 -4.44
N GLY A 70 -20.03 5.69 -4.39
CA GLY A 70 -19.33 5.95 -3.14
C GLY A 70 -17.87 6.32 -3.29
N ILE A 71 -17.16 6.24 -2.18
CA ILE A 71 -15.73 6.52 -2.06
C ILE A 71 -14.94 5.23 -1.85
N TYR A 72 -13.70 5.19 -2.36
CA TYR A 72 -12.84 4.01 -2.37
C TYR A 72 -11.40 4.43 -2.12
N TRP A 73 -10.63 3.61 -1.42
CA TRP A 73 -9.22 3.92 -1.16
C TRP A 73 -8.36 2.66 -1.10
N VAL A 74 -7.07 2.86 -1.34
CA VAL A 74 -6.05 1.82 -1.16
C VAL A 74 -4.87 2.46 -0.47
N ASN A 75 -4.55 1.95 0.72
CA ASN A 75 -3.41 2.41 1.50
C ASN A 75 -2.15 1.58 1.26
N SER A 76 -1.06 2.02 1.88
CA SER A 76 0.10 1.16 2.10
C SER A 76 -0.21 0.05 3.11
N TRP A 77 0.53 -1.06 3.02
CA TRP A 77 0.43 -2.21 3.93
C TRP A 77 0.65 -1.86 5.42
N ARG A 78 1.18 -0.67 5.71
CA ARG A 78 1.40 -0.16 7.08
C ARG A 78 0.14 0.41 7.73
N THR A 79 -0.90 0.67 6.95
CA THR A 79 -2.13 1.30 7.44
C THR A 79 -3.23 0.26 7.48
N SER A 80 -3.57 -0.19 8.69
CA SER A 80 -4.72 -1.07 8.90
C SER A 80 -6.01 -0.26 8.84
N THR A 81 -6.99 -0.74 8.08
CA THR A 81 -8.32 -0.13 7.92
C THR A 81 -9.32 -1.27 7.78
N ASN A 82 -10.49 -1.13 8.41
CA ASN A 82 -11.51 -2.19 8.41
C ASN A 82 -12.07 -2.41 7.00
N TYR A 83 -12.39 -1.31 6.32
CA TYR A 83 -12.86 -1.31 4.94
C TYR A 83 -11.97 -0.41 4.08
N ASN A 84 -12.14 -0.53 2.76
CA ASN A 84 -11.43 0.24 1.74
C ASN A 84 -12.41 0.94 0.78
N TYR A 85 -13.68 1.01 1.19
CA TYR A 85 -14.75 1.67 0.46
C TYR A 85 -15.87 2.03 1.43
N LEU A 86 -16.66 3.04 1.04
CA LEU A 86 -17.96 3.35 1.64
C LEU A 86 -18.91 3.73 0.51
N TYR A 87 -20.08 3.10 0.46
CA TYR A 87 -21.15 3.57 -0.41
C TYR A 87 -21.71 4.88 0.13
N TRP A 88 -22.35 5.66 -0.72
CA TRP A 88 -22.86 6.98 -0.32
C TRP A 88 -23.79 6.96 0.89
N ASN A 89 -24.66 5.95 0.98
CA ASN A 89 -25.53 5.76 2.14
C ASN A 89 -24.73 5.56 3.44
N ASP A 90 -23.68 4.76 3.40
CA ASP A 90 -22.83 4.50 4.57
C ASP A 90 -21.98 5.74 4.90
N PHE A 91 -21.49 6.42 3.86
CA PHE A 91 -20.68 7.63 3.97
C PHE A 91 -21.45 8.83 4.58
N ALA A 92 -22.75 8.95 4.31
CA ALA A 92 -23.58 10.00 4.91
C ALA A 92 -23.53 9.95 6.45
N GLY A 93 -23.53 8.74 7.02
CA GLY A 93 -23.60 8.52 8.47
C GLY A 93 -22.25 8.49 9.18
N VAL A 94 -21.11 8.58 8.49
CA VAL A 94 -19.79 8.49 9.16
C VAL A 94 -19.35 9.80 9.80
N ILE A 95 -18.74 9.73 10.97
CA ILE A 95 -18.02 10.88 11.54
C ILE A 95 -16.66 10.95 10.85
N LEU A 96 -16.42 12.04 10.11
CA LEU A 96 -15.12 12.34 9.53
C LEU A 96 -14.20 12.97 10.58
N ARG A 97 -12.96 12.50 10.68
CA ARG A 97 -11.94 13.16 11.51
C ARG A 97 -10.63 13.34 10.77
N ARG A 98 -10.09 14.56 10.86
CA ARG A 98 -8.75 14.88 10.38
C ARG A 98 -7.73 14.50 11.43
N LEU A 99 -6.80 13.63 11.06
CA LEU A 99 -5.63 13.27 11.86
C LEU A 99 -4.37 13.86 11.21
N PRO A 100 -3.21 13.91 11.92
CA PRO A 100 -2.00 14.53 11.38
C PRO A 100 -1.50 13.94 10.06
N TYR A 101 -1.68 12.62 9.88
CA TYR A 101 -1.17 11.88 8.71
C TYR A 101 -2.24 11.02 8.04
N SER A 102 -3.50 11.13 8.45
CA SER A 102 -4.59 10.32 7.91
C SER A 102 -5.94 11.01 8.07
N ILE A 103 -6.95 10.49 7.38
CA ILE A 103 -8.34 10.84 7.56
C ILE A 103 -9.05 9.59 8.09
N GLU A 104 -9.78 9.75 9.20
CA GLU A 104 -10.69 8.71 9.71
C GLU A 104 -12.04 8.86 9.00
N LEU A 105 -12.46 7.81 8.30
CA LEU A 105 -13.67 7.72 7.47
C LEU A 105 -14.71 6.86 8.19
N GLY A 106 -15.04 7.24 9.42
CA GLY A 106 -15.77 6.40 10.35
C GLY A 106 -14.87 5.43 11.12
N ALA A 107 -15.41 4.89 12.22
CA ALA A 107 -14.62 4.16 13.21
C ALA A 107 -13.82 2.99 12.60
N GLY A 108 -12.49 3.06 12.73
CA GLY A 108 -11.58 2.02 12.24
C GLY A 108 -11.34 2.01 10.73
N ASN A 109 -11.86 2.99 9.99
CA ASN A 109 -11.58 3.20 8.58
C ASN A 109 -10.63 4.39 8.41
N TYR A 110 -9.49 4.17 7.77
CA TYR A 110 -8.45 5.20 7.65
C TYR A 110 -7.97 5.33 6.21
N PHE A 111 -7.74 6.57 5.78
CA PHE A 111 -6.99 6.87 4.57
C PHE A 111 -5.69 7.61 4.92
N GLU A 112 -4.55 7.10 4.47
CA GLU A 112 -3.24 7.68 4.74
C GLU A 112 -2.93 8.88 3.82
N LEU A 113 -2.47 10.00 4.39
CA LEU A 113 -2.15 11.23 3.65
C LEU A 113 -0.67 11.35 3.27
N SER A 114 0.23 10.58 3.90
CA SER A 114 1.69 10.72 3.82
C SER A 114 2.26 10.72 2.38
N SER A 115 1.55 10.12 1.43
CA SER A 115 1.95 10.02 0.02
C SER A 115 0.95 10.66 -0.94
N CYS A 116 -0.06 11.35 -0.42
CA CYS A 116 -1.11 12.01 -1.18
C CYS A 116 -0.85 13.52 -1.18
N SER A 117 -0.27 14.06 -2.26
CA SER A 117 0.05 15.48 -2.38
C SER A 117 -1.19 16.39 -2.26
N PHE A 118 -2.34 15.91 -2.72
CA PHE A 118 -3.62 16.61 -2.57
C PHE A 118 -4.10 16.70 -1.10
N GLY A 119 -3.59 15.82 -0.23
CA GLY A 119 -3.97 15.76 1.18
C GLY A 119 -3.19 16.70 2.11
N VAL A 120 -2.03 17.20 1.68
CA VAL A 120 -1.04 17.89 2.55
C VAL A 120 -1.60 19.19 3.17
N GLU A 121 -2.51 19.87 2.50
CA GLU A 121 -3.13 21.11 3.00
C GLU A 121 -4.52 20.89 3.63
N GLY A 122 -5.03 19.66 3.66
CA GLY A 122 -6.39 19.37 4.12
C GLY A 122 -7.47 19.49 3.05
N ARG A 123 -7.12 19.84 1.80
CA ARG A 123 -8.08 19.95 0.68
C ARG A 123 -8.90 18.68 0.46
N LEU A 124 -8.29 17.50 0.62
CA LEU A 124 -9.03 16.24 0.54
C LEU A 124 -10.08 16.11 1.66
N PHE A 125 -9.77 16.59 2.86
CA PHE A 125 -10.73 16.56 3.97
C PHE A 125 -11.90 17.53 3.69
N GLU A 126 -11.60 18.74 3.23
CA GLU A 126 -12.61 19.74 2.83
C GLU A 126 -13.52 19.22 1.70
N LEU A 127 -12.94 18.57 0.69
CA LEU A 127 -13.70 17.91 -0.38
C LEU A 127 -14.65 16.85 0.18
N LEU A 128 -14.18 16.02 1.11
CA LEU A 128 -15.01 15.00 1.74
C LEU A 128 -16.12 15.59 2.60
N GLU A 129 -15.88 16.71 3.28
CA GLU A 129 -16.91 17.41 4.04
C GLU A 129 -18.02 17.96 3.14
N GLN A 130 -17.67 18.56 2.00
CA GLN A 130 -18.65 19.05 1.02
C GLN A 130 -19.43 17.90 0.36
N LEU A 131 -18.75 16.82 -0.02
CA LEU A 131 -19.42 15.63 -0.54
C LEU A 131 -20.36 15.03 0.50
N GLN A 132 -19.96 14.96 1.76
CA GLN A 132 -20.81 14.41 2.82
C GLN A 132 -22.03 15.29 3.07
N GLU A 133 -21.87 16.61 3.05
CA GLU A 133 -22.97 17.56 3.19
C GLU A 133 -24.03 17.37 2.10
N TYR A 134 -23.61 17.34 0.84
CA TYR A 134 -24.51 17.07 -0.28
C TYR A 134 -25.19 15.69 -0.17
N VAL A 135 -24.44 14.64 0.15
CA VAL A 135 -25.00 13.28 0.25
C VAL A 135 -26.01 13.17 1.41
N CYS A 136 -25.74 13.84 2.54
CA CYS A 136 -26.69 13.91 3.66
C CYS A 136 -28.00 14.59 3.24
N GLU A 137 -27.91 15.73 2.56
CA GLU A 137 -29.08 16.46 2.06
C GLU A 137 -29.85 15.64 1.03
N ALA A 138 -29.16 15.07 0.04
CA ALA A 138 -29.77 14.27 -1.02
C ALA A 138 -30.48 13.02 -0.49
N LEU A 139 -29.95 12.39 0.57
CA LEU A 139 -30.53 11.17 1.15
C LEU A 139 -31.48 11.44 2.34
N ASP A 140 -31.68 12.70 2.73
CA ASP A 140 -32.41 13.07 3.95
C ASP A 140 -31.85 12.37 5.21
N ILE A 141 -30.52 12.25 5.27
CA ILE A 141 -29.79 11.67 6.41
C ILE A 141 -29.21 12.83 7.23
N PRO A 142 -29.51 12.94 8.54
CA PRO A 142 -28.95 14.00 9.36
C PRO A 142 -27.43 13.83 9.44
N LYS A 143 -26.69 14.88 9.08
CA LYS A 143 -25.23 14.90 9.17
C LYS A 143 -24.83 14.56 10.61
N PRO A 144 -23.96 13.55 10.82
CA PRO A 144 -23.51 13.23 12.16
C PRO A 144 -22.83 14.47 12.72
N ALA A 145 -23.29 14.92 13.89
CA ALA A 145 -22.65 16.03 14.58
C ALA A 145 -21.18 15.67 14.76
N SER A 146 -20.28 16.43 14.11
CA SER A 146 -18.87 16.39 14.49
C SER A 146 -18.86 16.54 16.00
N PRO A 147 -18.27 15.59 16.75
CA PRO A 147 -18.21 15.72 18.18
C PRO A 147 -17.69 17.12 18.44
N ALA A 148 -18.48 17.94 19.16
CA ALA A 148 -18.03 19.24 19.60
C ALA A 148 -16.60 19.04 20.07
N VAL A 149 -15.69 19.93 19.68
CA VAL A 149 -14.34 19.95 20.22
C VAL A 149 -14.52 20.08 21.73
N MET A 150 -14.68 18.95 22.42
CA MET A 150 -14.27 18.78 23.79
C MET A 150 -12.84 19.20 23.67
N ALA A 151 -12.54 20.40 24.17
CA ALA A 151 -11.17 20.75 24.51
C ALA A 151 -10.61 19.45 25.11
N PRO A 152 -9.54 18.88 24.50
CA PRO A 152 -9.02 17.63 25.01
C PRO A 152 -8.88 17.84 26.52
N PRO A 153 -9.33 16.88 27.36
CA PRO A 153 -9.02 16.97 28.78
C PRO A 153 -7.53 17.33 28.87
N PRO A 154 -7.13 18.24 29.78
CA PRO A 154 -5.73 18.63 29.91
C PRO A 154 -4.91 17.35 29.80
N PRO A 155 -3.93 17.29 28.87
CA PRO A 155 -3.37 16.03 28.44
C PRO A 155 -3.08 15.21 29.69
N PRO A 156 -3.50 13.93 29.76
CA PRO A 156 -2.97 13.06 30.80
C PRO A 156 -1.45 13.29 30.78
N PRO A 157 -0.78 13.38 31.95
CA PRO A 157 0.67 13.53 31.97
C PRO A 157 1.23 12.58 30.93
N PRO A 158 2.07 13.07 29.99
CA PRO A 158 2.39 12.34 28.78
C PRO A 158 2.65 10.89 29.17
N PRO A 159 2.01 9.89 28.50
CA PRO A 159 2.43 8.50 28.70
C PRO A 159 3.95 8.54 28.56
N PRO A 160 4.73 8.00 29.51
CA PRO A 160 6.16 8.25 29.58
C PRO A 160 6.68 8.14 28.17
N VAL A 161 7.04 9.29 27.56
CA VAL A 161 7.58 9.38 26.21
C VAL A 161 8.63 8.32 26.25
N SER A 162 8.50 7.22 25.48
CA SER A 162 9.32 6.04 25.75
C SER A 162 10.74 6.55 25.89
N THR A 163 11.24 6.55 27.12
CA THR A 163 12.52 7.17 27.48
C THR A 163 13.55 6.14 27.07
N ALA A 164 13.48 5.73 25.81
CA ALA A 164 14.50 4.97 25.14
C ALA A 164 15.67 5.94 25.11
N GLU A 165 16.45 5.83 26.18
CA GLU A 165 17.66 6.55 26.46
C GLU A 165 18.71 6.02 25.50
N TRP A 166 18.74 6.62 24.30
CA TRP A 166 19.68 6.21 23.26
C TRP A 166 21.05 6.76 23.58
N MET A 167 22.03 5.89 23.68
CA MET A 167 23.43 6.24 23.66
C MET A 167 23.89 6.35 22.20
N VAL A 168 24.73 7.31 21.88
CA VAL A 168 25.29 7.55 20.54
C VAL A 168 26.81 7.51 20.63
N ALA A 169 27.47 6.83 19.69
CA ALA A 169 28.91 6.93 19.51
C ALA A 169 29.24 8.03 18.49
N ILE A 170 29.91 9.09 18.95
CA ILE A 170 30.42 10.20 18.12
C ILE A 170 31.94 10.23 18.31
N ASP A 171 32.71 10.10 17.22
CA ASP A 171 34.19 10.09 17.24
C ASP A 171 34.79 9.05 18.21
N GLY A 172 34.13 7.89 18.34
CA GLY A 172 34.56 6.82 19.24
C GLY A 172 34.24 7.06 20.72
N GLN A 173 33.58 8.18 21.06
CA GLN A 173 33.10 8.44 22.41
C GLN A 173 31.60 8.23 22.52
N GLN A 174 31.20 7.53 23.58
CA GLN A 174 29.80 7.32 23.95
C GLN A 174 29.23 8.59 24.60
N GLN A 175 28.14 9.10 24.03
CA GLN A 175 27.40 10.26 24.52
C GLN A 175 25.91 9.91 24.67
N GLY A 176 25.24 10.54 25.63
CA GLY A 176 23.84 10.28 25.95
C GLY A 176 23.60 10.14 27.45
N PRO A 177 22.38 9.77 27.86
CA PRO A 177 21.30 9.30 26.99
C PRO A 177 20.53 10.43 26.29
N TYR A 178 20.19 10.20 25.02
CA TYR A 178 19.43 11.13 24.20
C TYR A 178 18.05 10.56 23.86
N SER A 179 17.06 11.44 23.85
CA SER A 179 15.74 11.15 23.29
C SER A 179 15.75 11.29 21.76
N ILE A 180 14.78 10.68 21.06
CA ILE A 180 14.63 10.83 19.60
C ILE A 180 14.55 12.31 19.17
N PRO A 181 13.77 13.19 19.83
CA PRO A 181 13.79 14.63 19.52
C PRO A 181 15.14 15.31 19.73
N SER A 182 15.93 14.87 20.71
CA SER A 182 17.29 15.39 20.93
C SER A 182 18.22 14.96 19.80
N LEU A 183 18.13 13.70 19.37
CA LEU A 183 18.89 13.17 18.23
C LEU A 183 18.55 13.90 16.93
N GLU A 184 17.27 14.19 16.68
CA GLU A 184 16.82 14.98 15.53
C GLU A 184 17.47 16.36 15.50
N LYS A 185 17.49 17.08 16.64
CA LYS A 185 18.16 18.38 16.75
C LYS A 185 19.67 18.29 16.52
N MET A 186 20.32 17.26 17.03
CA MET A 186 21.77 17.06 16.86
C MET A 186 22.13 16.73 15.39
N ILE A 187 21.29 15.96 14.70
CA ILE A 187 21.44 15.68 13.26
C ILE A 187 21.19 16.96 12.45
N ALA A 188 20.12 17.71 12.74
CA ALA A 188 19.84 18.99 12.10
C ALA A 188 20.97 20.03 12.32
N ALA A 189 21.65 19.95 13.46
CA ALA A 189 22.81 20.78 13.79
C ALA A 189 24.14 20.22 13.23
N ASN A 190 24.13 19.15 12.43
CA ASN A 190 25.30 18.44 11.89
C ASN A 190 26.29 17.91 12.96
N GLN A 191 25.86 17.82 14.22
CA GLN A 191 26.67 17.29 15.33
C GLN A 191 26.77 15.76 15.28
N ILE A 192 25.77 15.11 14.70
CA ILE A 192 25.75 13.67 14.44
C ILE A 192 25.60 13.45 12.95
N GLN A 193 26.52 12.68 12.37
CA GLN A 193 26.42 12.26 10.98
C GLN A 193 25.62 10.94 10.90
N PRO A 194 24.41 10.93 10.32
CA PRO A 194 23.54 9.74 10.32
C PRO A 194 24.16 8.50 9.66
N TYR A 195 25.12 8.73 8.76
CA TYR A 195 25.82 7.68 8.00
C TYR A 195 26.98 7.04 8.77
N ALA A 196 27.51 7.68 9.81
CA ALA A 196 28.66 7.21 10.58
C ALA A 196 28.31 6.88 12.04
N ALA A 197 27.19 7.40 12.56
CA ALA A 197 26.79 7.24 13.94
C ALA A 197 26.26 5.83 14.26
N HIS A 198 26.70 5.30 15.39
CA HIS A 198 26.16 4.08 16.01
C HIS A 198 25.36 4.45 17.25
N VAL A 199 24.30 3.70 17.52
CA VAL A 199 23.38 3.94 18.61
C VAL A 199 23.13 2.65 19.39
N TRP A 200 22.82 2.80 20.67
CA TRP A 200 22.52 1.69 21.57
C TRP A 200 21.47 2.10 22.59
N ARG A 201 20.62 1.17 23.03
CA ARG A 201 19.71 1.37 24.16
C ARG A 201 19.66 0.12 25.03
N GLN A 202 19.22 0.29 26.28
CA GLN A 202 19.03 -0.83 27.20
C GLN A 202 18.12 -1.91 26.57
N GLY A 203 18.62 -3.14 26.52
CA GLY A 203 17.96 -4.27 25.85
C GLY A 203 18.49 -4.60 24.45
N MET A 204 19.39 -3.79 23.88
CA MET A 204 20.11 -4.15 22.66
C MET A 204 21.36 -4.97 22.96
N PRO A 205 21.62 -6.05 22.19
CA PRO A 205 22.79 -6.89 22.40
C PRO A 205 24.10 -6.19 22.02
N GLU A 206 24.05 -5.24 21.08
CA GLU A 206 25.23 -4.54 20.57
C GLU A 206 24.89 -3.13 20.06
N TRP A 207 25.92 -2.32 19.81
CA TRP A 207 25.81 -1.02 19.17
C TRP A 207 25.45 -1.20 17.69
N VAL A 208 24.38 -0.56 17.25
CA VAL A 208 23.86 -0.72 15.89
C VAL A 208 23.95 0.61 15.15
N PRO A 209 24.29 0.65 13.85
CA PRO A 209 24.24 1.89 13.06
C PRO A 209 22.87 2.58 13.14
N LEU A 210 22.86 3.91 13.29
CA LEU A 210 21.62 4.71 13.44
C LEU A 210 20.60 4.40 12.33
N ARG A 211 21.08 4.25 11.10
CA ARG A 211 20.27 3.91 9.91
C ARG A 211 19.64 2.52 9.90
N GLN A 212 20.16 1.59 10.70
CA GLN A 212 19.64 0.21 10.79
C GLN A 212 18.54 0.09 11.85
N GLN A 213 18.32 1.14 12.65
CA GLN A 213 17.24 1.18 13.63
C GLN A 213 15.93 1.65 12.99
N PRO A 214 14.87 0.83 12.96
CA PRO A 214 13.59 1.21 12.36
C PRO A 214 12.98 2.48 12.96
N GLU A 215 13.27 2.75 14.24
CA GLU A 215 12.82 3.93 14.98
C GLU A 215 13.65 5.19 14.72
N LEU A 216 14.81 5.09 14.06
CA LEU A 216 15.72 6.23 13.81
C LEU A 216 16.06 6.43 12.33
N MET A 217 15.73 5.45 11.48
CA MET A 217 16.04 5.47 10.05
C MET A 217 15.45 6.66 9.29
N PHE A 218 14.35 7.25 9.75
CA PHE A 218 13.74 8.43 9.12
C PHE A 218 14.55 9.72 9.34
N LEU A 219 15.38 9.79 10.38
CA LEU A 219 16.27 10.92 10.64
C LEU A 219 17.42 11.01 9.62
N ALA A 220 17.74 9.91 8.93
CA ALA A 220 18.80 9.85 7.93
C ALA A 220 18.37 10.36 6.53
N VAL A 221 17.11 10.77 6.36
CA VAL A 221 16.52 11.15 5.05
C VAL A 221 16.51 12.67 4.82
N ILE A 222 17.08 13.48 5.71
CA ILE A 222 17.17 14.93 5.51
C ILE A 222 18.30 15.23 4.52
N PRO A 223 18.03 15.82 3.33
CA PRO A 223 19.08 16.24 2.41
C PRO A 223 19.75 17.52 2.95
N PRO A 224 21.09 17.58 3.11
CA PRO A 224 21.75 18.86 3.29
C PRO A 224 21.68 19.62 1.96
N GLY A 225 21.20 20.87 2.02
CA GLY A 225 21.04 21.72 0.86
C GLY A 225 22.30 21.80 -0.02
N SER A 226 22.09 21.70 -1.34
CA SER A 226 23.03 22.17 -2.38
C SER A 226 23.17 23.70 -2.32
N PRO A 227 24.27 24.35 -2.81
CA PRO A 227 24.89 24.04 -4.12
C PRO A 227 26.43 24.23 -4.28
N ALA A 228 26.90 23.76 -5.46
CA ALA A 228 28.12 24.14 -6.21
C ALA A 228 29.46 23.56 -5.68
N THR A 229 30.45 23.08 -6.43
CA THR A 229 30.84 23.19 -7.86
C THR A 229 31.79 22.01 -8.20
N PHE A 230 31.85 21.65 -9.50
CA PHE A 230 32.79 20.75 -10.19
C PHE A 230 34.20 20.57 -9.60
N VAL A 231 34.79 19.36 -9.75
CA VAL A 231 35.92 19.07 -10.68
C VAL A 231 36.12 17.55 -10.83
N THR A 232 36.26 17.15 -12.10
CA THR A 232 36.69 15.87 -12.65
C THR A 232 38.14 15.53 -12.25
N GLN A 233 38.45 14.28 -11.88
CA GLN A 233 39.47 13.49 -12.58
C GLN A 233 39.53 12.01 -12.15
N SER A 234 39.56 11.20 -13.22
CA SER A 234 40.01 9.82 -13.36
C SER A 234 41.35 9.51 -12.69
N SER A 235 41.50 8.33 -12.08
CA SER A 235 42.49 7.34 -12.56
C SER A 235 42.31 5.96 -11.93
N ALA A 236 42.67 4.97 -12.70
CA ALA A 236 42.52 3.54 -12.47
C ALA A 236 43.64 2.95 -11.59
N ALA A 237 43.27 1.80 -11.01
CA ALA A 237 44.06 0.58 -10.82
C ALA A 237 45.23 0.54 -9.81
N SER A 238 45.02 -0.34 -8.82
CA SER A 238 45.94 -1.40 -8.34
C SER A 238 47.16 -0.94 -7.50
N PHE A 239 47.55 -1.58 -6.38
CA PHE A 239 47.74 -3.00 -6.09
C PHE A 239 47.68 -3.28 -4.57
N PHE A 240 47.19 -4.48 -4.21
CA PHE A 240 47.65 -5.48 -3.21
C PHE A 240 48.48 -5.02 -1.98
N SER A 241 48.35 -5.57 -0.78
CA SER A 241 48.21 -6.99 -0.38
C SER A 241 47.89 -7.04 1.12
N ASP A 242 47.05 -7.96 1.59
CA ASP A 242 47.41 -9.11 2.46
C ASP A 242 46.82 -8.87 3.87
N GLN A 243 46.20 -9.80 4.60
CA GLN A 243 46.08 -11.25 4.43
C GLN A 243 44.97 -11.76 5.37
N ALA A 244 44.60 -13.04 5.18
CA ALA A 244 43.81 -13.93 6.06
C ALA A 244 42.30 -14.06 5.75
N ARG A 245 42.03 -14.97 4.80
CA ARG A 245 40.74 -15.65 4.60
C ARG A 245 40.45 -16.56 5.81
N VAL A 246 39.35 -16.29 6.50
CA VAL A 246 38.55 -17.34 7.14
C VAL A 246 37.26 -17.43 6.33
N THR A 247 37.12 -18.53 5.61
CA THR A 247 35.91 -18.88 4.86
C THR A 247 34.82 -19.22 5.87
N VAL A 248 33.87 -18.32 6.08
CA VAL A 248 32.53 -18.72 6.55
C VAL A 248 31.63 -18.69 5.32
N SER A 249 31.43 -19.88 4.76
CA SER A 249 30.37 -20.15 3.81
C SER A 249 29.05 -19.93 4.57
N PHE A 250 28.48 -18.74 4.47
CA PHE A 250 27.15 -18.49 5.02
C PHE A 250 26.14 -19.01 4.00
N ASP A 251 25.75 -20.26 4.22
CA ASP A 251 24.78 -20.98 3.44
C ASP A 251 23.40 -20.32 3.60
N LEU A 252 23.04 -19.47 2.65
CA LEU A 252 21.75 -18.78 2.58
C LEU A 252 20.63 -19.70 2.05
N SER A 253 20.66 -21.00 2.40
CA SER A 253 19.66 -21.96 1.93
C SER A 253 18.66 -22.43 3.00
N GLU A 254 18.90 -22.24 4.30
CA GLU A 254 18.07 -22.92 5.32
C GLU A 254 16.90 -22.09 5.91
N GLU A 255 16.86 -20.76 5.79
CA GLU A 255 15.71 -19.97 6.34
C GLU A 255 14.53 -19.80 5.37
N ARG A 256 14.55 -20.46 4.20
CA ARG A 256 13.48 -20.37 3.20
C ARG A 256 12.50 -21.55 3.21
N GLU A 257 12.76 -22.60 4.00
CA GLU A 257 11.98 -23.85 3.93
C GLU A 257 10.93 -24.07 5.03
N GLU A 258 10.83 -23.21 6.05
CA GLU A 258 9.83 -23.40 7.13
C GLU A 258 8.45 -22.71 6.92
N ARG A 259 8.07 -22.41 5.66
CA ARG A 259 6.65 -22.18 5.30
C ARG A 259 6.18 -23.03 4.12
N SER A 260 6.89 -24.11 3.80
CA SER A 260 6.47 -25.13 2.85
C SER A 260 6.09 -26.42 3.59
N SER A 261 4.97 -26.39 4.31
CA SER A 261 4.26 -27.60 4.67
C SER A 261 2.76 -27.43 4.39
N GLU A 262 2.27 -28.27 3.48
CA GLU A 262 0.87 -28.66 3.26
C GLU A 262 -0.14 -27.65 2.70
N ARG A 263 0.25 -26.79 1.75
CA ARG A 263 -0.76 -26.25 0.81
C ARG A 263 -0.83 -27.18 -0.39
N GLU A 264 -1.88 -27.99 -0.46
CA GLU A 264 -2.17 -28.79 -1.64
C GLU A 264 -2.13 -27.90 -2.89
N PRO A 265 -1.46 -28.34 -3.97
CA PRO A 265 -1.39 -27.56 -5.19
C PRO A 265 -2.79 -27.37 -5.76
N VAL A 266 -3.08 -26.13 -6.18
CA VAL A 266 -4.40 -25.75 -6.68
C VAL A 266 -4.55 -26.22 -8.12
N ASP A 267 -5.55 -27.05 -8.40
CA ASP A 267 -5.90 -27.43 -9.77
C ASP A 267 -6.54 -26.27 -10.51
N VAL A 268 -5.82 -25.64 -11.43
CA VAL A 268 -6.26 -24.42 -12.12
C VAL A 268 -7.46 -24.68 -13.03
N ASN A 269 -7.62 -25.91 -13.54
CA ASN A 269 -8.74 -26.26 -14.41
C ASN A 269 -10.04 -26.51 -13.64
N ARG A 270 -9.95 -26.83 -12.34
CA ARG A 270 -11.10 -27.17 -11.49
C ARG A 270 -11.35 -26.18 -10.34
N ALA A 271 -10.37 -25.35 -10.00
CA ALA A 271 -10.42 -24.44 -8.86
C ALA A 271 -11.56 -23.42 -8.98
N SER A 272 -12.20 -23.13 -7.85
CA SER A 272 -13.11 -22.01 -7.70
C SER A 272 -12.35 -20.67 -7.76
N GLN A 273 -13.09 -19.57 -7.94
CA GLN A 273 -12.50 -18.24 -7.95
C GLN A 273 -11.73 -17.95 -6.65
N GLU A 274 -12.27 -18.34 -5.49
CA GLU A 274 -11.63 -18.16 -4.19
C GLU A 274 -10.32 -18.95 -4.07
N GLN A 275 -10.29 -20.18 -4.58
CA GLN A 275 -9.07 -21.00 -4.61
C GLN A 275 -7.99 -20.41 -5.52
N LEU A 276 -8.37 -19.81 -6.65
CA LEU A 276 -7.43 -19.11 -7.53
C LEU A 276 -6.88 -17.82 -6.91
N LEU A 277 -7.64 -17.14 -6.05
CA LEU A 277 -7.19 -15.94 -5.34
C LEU A 277 -6.10 -16.21 -4.30
N ASN A 278 -5.98 -17.47 -3.85
CA ASN A 278 -4.94 -17.88 -2.92
C ASN A 278 -3.58 -18.08 -3.60
N LEU A 279 -3.52 -18.04 -4.93
CA LEU A 279 -2.28 -18.19 -5.70
C LEU A 279 -1.54 -16.85 -5.82
N PRO A 280 -0.21 -16.83 -5.64
CA PRO A 280 0.58 -15.60 -5.72
C PRO A 280 0.50 -15.00 -7.13
N SER A 281 0.34 -13.68 -7.21
CA SER A 281 0.19 -12.95 -8.49
C SER A 281 -1.13 -13.17 -9.23
N ILE A 282 -2.07 -13.95 -8.68
CA ILE A 282 -3.42 -14.14 -9.24
C ILE A 282 -4.41 -13.35 -8.38
N GLY A 283 -4.80 -12.17 -8.88
CA GLY A 283 -5.88 -11.36 -8.30
C GLY A 283 -7.25 -11.71 -8.89
N ILE A 284 -8.30 -11.00 -8.46
CA ILE A 284 -9.70 -11.25 -8.86
C ILE A 284 -9.86 -11.28 -10.38
N VAL A 285 -9.20 -10.37 -11.09
CA VAL A 285 -9.21 -10.30 -12.56
C VAL A 285 -8.52 -11.52 -13.18
N GLY A 286 -7.38 -11.92 -12.63
CA GLY A 286 -6.66 -13.11 -13.10
C GLY A 286 -7.48 -14.38 -12.89
N ALA A 287 -8.09 -14.54 -11.72
CA ALA A 287 -8.96 -15.67 -11.41
C ALA A 287 -10.17 -15.74 -12.36
N LYS A 288 -10.86 -14.62 -12.61
CA LYS A 288 -11.98 -14.57 -13.57
C LYS A 288 -11.55 -14.91 -14.98
N ARG A 289 -10.40 -14.39 -15.43
CA ARG A 289 -9.87 -14.64 -16.77
C ARG A 289 -9.48 -16.10 -16.96
N ILE A 290 -8.86 -16.72 -15.95
CA ILE A 290 -8.56 -18.15 -15.92
C ILE A 290 -9.85 -18.97 -16.05
N ILE A 291 -10.90 -18.64 -15.28
CA ILE A 291 -12.19 -19.37 -15.33
C ILE A 291 -12.87 -19.22 -16.69
N GLN A 292 -12.84 -18.02 -17.27
CA GLN A 292 -13.40 -17.76 -18.60
C GLN A 292 -12.65 -18.54 -19.68
N GLU A 293 -11.32 -18.45 -19.69
CA GLU A 293 -10.46 -19.05 -20.70
C GLU A 293 -10.48 -20.58 -20.63
N ARG A 294 -10.45 -21.19 -19.44
CA ARG A 294 -10.58 -22.66 -19.33
C ARG A 294 -11.94 -23.17 -19.83
N SER A 295 -12.99 -22.35 -19.72
CA SER A 295 -14.33 -22.70 -20.20
C SER A 295 -14.44 -22.61 -21.72
N SER A 296 -13.68 -21.72 -22.37
CA SER A 296 -13.66 -21.57 -23.84
C SER A 296 -12.64 -22.48 -24.54
N SER A 297 -11.50 -22.73 -23.90
CA SER A 297 -10.32 -23.36 -24.51
C SER A 297 -10.10 -24.80 -24.06
N GLY A 298 -10.98 -25.33 -23.19
CA GLY A 298 -10.93 -26.72 -22.73
C GLY A 298 -9.95 -26.98 -21.59
N GLY A 299 -9.49 -25.92 -20.92
CA GLY A 299 -8.49 -25.99 -19.85
C GLY A 299 -7.11 -25.52 -20.28
N PHE A 300 -6.19 -25.51 -19.32
CA PHE A 300 -4.77 -25.23 -19.50
C PHE A 300 -3.96 -26.51 -19.32
N ALA A 301 -2.85 -26.62 -20.05
CA ALA A 301 -1.93 -27.74 -19.89
C ALA A 301 -0.70 -27.36 -19.06
N THR A 302 -0.36 -26.07 -19.00
CA THR A 302 0.90 -25.60 -18.44
C THR A 302 0.76 -24.26 -17.69
N VAL A 303 1.71 -23.99 -16.77
CA VAL A 303 1.74 -22.72 -16.01
C VAL A 303 2.17 -21.55 -16.91
N GLU A 304 2.89 -21.84 -17.99
CA GLU A 304 3.32 -20.89 -19.00
C GLU A 304 2.14 -20.29 -19.77
N GLU A 305 1.08 -21.06 -20.02
CA GLU A 305 -0.17 -20.56 -20.62
C GLU A 305 -0.87 -19.55 -19.70
N ILE A 306 -0.89 -19.81 -18.40
CA ILE A 306 -1.40 -18.86 -17.38
C ILE A 306 -0.54 -17.60 -17.34
N GLY A 307 0.79 -17.78 -17.39
CA GLY A 307 1.73 -16.68 -17.46
C GLY A 307 1.48 -15.77 -18.65
N THR A 308 1.22 -16.37 -19.82
CA THR A 308 0.93 -15.65 -21.07
C THR A 308 -0.43 -14.96 -21.00
N LEU A 309 -1.48 -15.67 -20.56
CA LEU A 309 -2.84 -15.15 -20.42
C LEU A 309 -2.91 -13.92 -19.50
N LEU A 310 -2.16 -13.97 -18.40
CA LEU A 310 -2.19 -12.95 -17.34
C LEU A 310 -1.06 -11.90 -17.47
N GLY A 311 -0.18 -12.02 -18.47
CA GLY A 311 0.96 -11.12 -18.66
C GLY A 311 1.95 -11.14 -17.49
N LEU A 312 2.17 -12.32 -16.90
CA LEU A 312 3.06 -12.50 -15.76
C LEU A 312 4.53 -12.46 -16.20
N LYS A 313 5.38 -11.83 -15.38
CA LYS A 313 6.83 -11.85 -15.58
C LYS A 313 7.41 -13.24 -15.22
N PRO A 314 8.58 -13.64 -15.75
CA PRO A 314 9.13 -14.99 -15.54
C PRO A 314 9.22 -15.41 -14.07
N HIS A 315 9.66 -14.52 -13.19
CA HIS A 315 9.75 -14.80 -11.74
C HIS A 315 8.38 -15.03 -11.07
N GLN A 316 7.28 -14.57 -11.65
CA GLN A 316 5.93 -14.79 -11.13
C GLN A 316 5.40 -16.17 -11.58
N VAL A 317 5.72 -16.58 -12.81
CA VAL A 317 5.41 -17.93 -13.33
C VAL A 317 6.14 -19.00 -12.53
N GLU A 318 7.42 -18.79 -12.23
CA GLU A 318 8.20 -19.71 -11.40
C GLU A 318 7.66 -19.84 -9.96
N ARG A 319 7.01 -18.79 -9.44
CA ARG A 319 6.34 -18.86 -8.13
C ARG A 319 5.02 -19.60 -8.14
N LEU A 320 4.37 -19.72 -9.30
CA LEU A 320 3.12 -20.47 -9.48
C LEU A 320 3.39 -21.95 -9.75
N ARG A 321 4.51 -22.28 -10.39
CA ARG A 321 4.89 -23.65 -10.77
C ARG A 321 4.72 -24.70 -9.65
N PRO A 322 5.19 -24.47 -8.40
CA PRO A 322 5.01 -25.47 -7.33
C PRO A 322 3.61 -25.47 -6.69
N LEU A 323 2.77 -24.47 -7.00
CA LEU A 323 1.46 -24.26 -6.35
C LEU A 323 0.27 -24.61 -7.26
N THR A 324 0.51 -24.97 -8.52
CA THR A 324 -0.54 -25.22 -9.51
C THR A 324 -0.40 -26.58 -10.17
N VAL A 325 -1.52 -27.28 -10.35
CA VAL A 325 -1.65 -28.47 -11.19
C VAL A 325 -2.72 -28.26 -12.26
N PHE A 326 -2.68 -29.08 -13.30
CA PHE A 326 -3.50 -28.92 -14.50
C PHE A 326 -4.10 -30.26 -14.92
N SER A 327 -5.25 -30.63 -14.34
CA SER A 327 -5.92 -31.87 -14.73
C SER A 327 -6.72 -31.67 -16.03
N PRO A 328 -6.71 -32.62 -16.97
CA PRO A 328 -7.50 -32.50 -18.20
C PRO A 328 -9.01 -32.53 -17.89
N LEU A 329 -9.77 -31.62 -18.50
CA LEU A 329 -11.23 -31.56 -18.42
C LEU A 329 -11.85 -32.60 -19.37
N ASN A 330 -11.68 -33.90 -19.09
CA ASN A 330 -12.26 -34.96 -19.91
C ASN A 330 -13.57 -35.47 -19.30
N ASP A 331 -14.70 -34.85 -19.65
CA ASP A 331 -16.03 -35.41 -19.38
C ASP A 331 -16.56 -36.13 -20.63
N ARG A 332 -16.19 -37.41 -20.76
CA ARG A 332 -17.09 -38.39 -21.36
C ARG A 332 -17.50 -39.37 -20.28
N ASN A 333 -18.50 -38.98 -19.50
CA ASN A 333 -19.37 -39.94 -18.85
C ASN A 333 -20.32 -40.47 -19.94
N PRO A 334 -20.24 -41.75 -20.37
CA PRO A 334 -21.22 -42.27 -21.31
C PRO A 334 -22.56 -42.37 -20.59
N VAL A 335 -23.46 -41.45 -20.95
CA VAL A 335 -24.90 -41.53 -20.68
C VAL A 335 -25.37 -42.96 -20.97
N GLY A 336 -26.08 -43.53 -19.99
CA GLY A 336 -26.59 -44.89 -20.05
C GLY A 336 -27.26 -45.22 -21.38
N ARG A 337 -26.79 -46.29 -22.01
CA ARG A 337 -27.62 -47.12 -22.88
C ARG A 337 -28.18 -48.24 -22.02
N ILE A 338 -29.43 -48.06 -21.58
CA ILE A 338 -30.33 -49.21 -21.41
C ILE A 338 -30.52 -49.78 -22.82
N VAL A 339 -30.07 -51.02 -23.00
CA VAL A 339 -30.51 -51.84 -24.14
C VAL A 339 -31.49 -52.83 -23.53
N ASP A 340 -32.77 -52.53 -23.67
CA ASP A 340 -33.80 -53.59 -23.64
C ASP A 340 -33.48 -54.54 -24.80
N PHE A 341 -33.38 -55.84 -24.52
CA PHE A 341 -33.97 -56.96 -25.26
C PHE A 341 -33.68 -58.28 -24.54
#